data_AF-A0A0L1KZ72-F1
#
_entry.id   AF-A0A0L1KZ72-F1
#
_cell.length_a   1.000
_cell.length_b   1.000
_cell.length_c   1.000
_cell.angle_alpha   90.00
_cell.angle_beta   90.00
_cell.angle_gamma   90.00
#
_symmetry.space_group_name_H-M   'P 1'
#
loop_
_entity.id
_entity.type
_entity.pdbx_description
1 polymer ?
#
loop_
_entity_poly.entity_id
_entity_poly.type
_entity_poly.pdbx_seq_one_letter_code
_entity_poly.pdbx_strand_id
1 'polypeptide(L)'
;MHTLPQKKRWVGFDLDHTLISYHLPPLLSMIDRGYRDYLTTVVPELHICSQQILSGETFINVPVDLGFFRRGVVLDFQTGDLLFLKTDGAISTAFHGRRLLTSSEIEAKYPCGVWTHHNELERGKPSANYFVFSEFFTLGVLFGSLLLIEIVDGAVCPQLTEYTAIEKFNLAFFQHSFDWRNFSSDSGNFFPHIKKDVKKYVKLRPDVLQMIANIRDRGIGVFLCTNSHFDYAHFLMNALVNSSEEKGAESPMKCELSDFGWIKHFDCTFVYARKPHFFHDLKNPTSSLNISRDLGTKVLSDAISSEKTADHDATGSEVFVGGNASYIENVTSGTPIYIGDHLLTDFAASHAIGWQGVAVIEDDQHCNIELGKHFPCLLSQASYWKDRVLRSSNYLLSDVLEIPSIDM
;
A
#
# COMPACT_ATOMS: atom_id res chain seq x y z
N MET A 1 29.47 -2.88 34.93
CA MET A 1 28.14 -2.25 34.93
C MET A 1 27.80 -1.92 33.50
N HIS A 2 27.03 -2.76 32.82
CA HIS A 2 26.46 -2.40 31.51
C HIS A 2 25.30 -1.46 31.79
N THR A 3 25.47 -0.18 31.45
CA THR A 3 24.38 0.80 31.44
C THR A 3 23.34 0.32 30.43
N LEU A 4 22.13 0.01 30.89
CA LEU A 4 20.98 -0.23 30.02
C LEU A 4 20.86 0.94 29.04
N PRO A 5 20.62 0.69 27.74
CA PRO A 5 20.47 1.78 26.77
C PRO A 5 19.35 2.72 27.22
N GLN A 6 19.60 4.02 27.16
CA GLN A 6 18.58 5.03 27.46
C GLN A 6 17.42 4.86 26.48
N LYS A 7 16.21 4.62 27.02
CA LYS A 7 14.99 4.55 26.24
C LYS A 7 14.73 5.88 25.52
N LYS A 8 14.45 5.84 24.21
CA LYS A 8 14.18 7.02 23.36
C LYS A 8 12.69 7.15 23.07
N ARG A 9 12.22 8.34 22.69
CA ARG A 9 10.95 8.46 21.95
C ARG A 9 11.16 7.91 20.53
N TRP A 10 10.11 7.39 19.90
CA TRP A 10 10.22 6.76 18.58
C TRP A 10 9.22 7.31 17.57
N VAL A 11 9.69 7.49 16.33
CA VAL A 11 8.86 7.77 15.15
C VAL A 11 9.13 6.70 14.10
N GLY A 12 8.07 6.03 13.66
CA GLY A 12 8.09 5.04 12.60
C GLY A 12 7.46 5.55 11.33
N PHE A 13 7.98 5.10 10.20
CA PHE A 13 7.46 5.46 8.89
C PHE A 13 7.17 4.20 8.05
N ASP A 14 6.08 4.22 7.30
CA ASP A 14 5.97 3.38 6.10
C ASP A 14 6.86 3.90 4.96
N LEU A 15 7.12 3.06 3.97
CA LEU A 15 7.90 3.40 2.79
C LEU A 15 7.01 3.94 1.65
N ASP A 16 6.32 3.02 0.97
CA ASP A 16 5.53 3.29 -0.23
C ASP A 16 4.37 4.23 0.10
N HIS A 17 4.15 5.26 -0.72
CA HIS A 17 3.17 6.34 -0.52
C HIS A 17 3.31 7.16 0.78
N THR A 18 4.35 6.93 1.58
CA THR A 18 4.65 7.67 2.81
C THR A 18 5.98 8.42 2.71
N LEU A 19 7.12 7.73 2.82
CA LEU A 19 8.44 8.33 2.58
C LEU A 19 8.72 8.46 1.08
N ILE A 20 8.23 7.50 0.29
CA ILE A 20 8.37 7.46 -1.16
C ILE A 20 7.01 7.75 -1.78
N SER A 21 6.82 8.97 -2.29
CA SER A 21 5.60 9.33 -3.03
C SER A 21 5.72 8.96 -4.50
N TYR A 22 4.59 8.76 -5.18
CA TYR A 22 4.56 8.34 -6.58
C TYR A 22 3.91 9.39 -7.47
N HIS A 23 4.31 9.42 -8.75
CA HIS A 23 3.55 10.08 -9.79
C HIS A 23 2.32 9.21 -10.12
N LEU A 24 1.17 9.52 -9.52
CA LEU A 24 -0.03 8.68 -9.60
C LEU A 24 -0.51 8.45 -11.05
N PRO A 25 -0.67 9.47 -11.92
CA PRO A 25 -1.12 9.24 -13.29
C PRO A 25 -0.26 8.22 -14.08
N PRO A 26 1.08 8.34 -14.17
CA PRO A 26 1.89 7.35 -14.87
C PRO A 26 1.94 6.00 -14.14
N LEU A 27 1.91 5.97 -12.80
CA LEU A 27 1.89 4.73 -12.02
C LEU A 27 0.62 3.92 -12.30
N LEU A 28 -0.55 4.53 -12.11
CA LEU A 28 -1.86 3.90 -12.32
C LEU A 28 -2.00 3.42 -13.76
N SER A 29 -1.61 4.25 -14.74
CA SER A 29 -1.64 3.88 -16.15
C SER A 29 -0.68 2.75 -16.51
N MET A 30 0.45 2.61 -15.80
CA MET A 30 1.39 1.50 -16.01
C MET A 30 0.81 0.20 -15.47
N ILE A 31 0.24 0.21 -14.27
CA ILE A 31 -0.39 -0.97 -13.65
C ILE A 31 -1.58 -1.42 -14.48
N ASP A 32 -2.45 -0.49 -14.88
CA ASP A 32 -3.62 -0.78 -15.71
C ASP A 32 -3.21 -1.42 -17.05
N ARG A 33 -2.23 -0.84 -17.76
CA ARG A 33 -1.70 -1.45 -18.99
C ARG A 33 -1.12 -2.83 -18.75
N GLY A 34 -0.32 -2.98 -17.69
CA GLY A 34 0.24 -4.27 -17.28
C GLY A 34 -0.84 -5.33 -17.02
N TYR A 35 -1.95 -4.94 -16.39
CA TYR A 35 -3.10 -5.79 -16.15
C TYR A 35 -3.77 -6.22 -17.44
N ARG A 36 -4.01 -5.28 -18.37
CA ARG A 36 -4.62 -5.60 -19.66
C ARG A 36 -3.72 -6.50 -20.51
N ASP A 37 -2.42 -6.20 -20.56
CA ASP A 37 -1.42 -7.03 -21.24
C ASP A 37 -1.41 -8.47 -20.69
N TYR A 38 -1.38 -8.61 -19.36
CA TYR A 38 -1.46 -9.90 -18.69
C TYR A 38 -2.71 -10.68 -19.11
N LEU A 39 -3.88 -10.04 -19.13
CA LEU A 39 -5.14 -10.68 -19.52
C LEU A 39 -5.19 -11.07 -20.99
N THR A 40 -4.56 -10.30 -21.89
CA THR A 40 -4.46 -10.69 -23.31
C THR A 40 -3.66 -11.97 -23.53
N THR A 41 -2.90 -12.41 -22.53
CA THR A 41 -2.15 -13.67 -22.54
C THR A 41 -2.89 -14.78 -21.79
N VAL A 42 -3.29 -14.52 -20.54
CA VAL A 42 -3.85 -15.56 -19.65
C VAL A 42 -5.28 -15.95 -20.02
N VAL A 43 -6.14 -15.01 -20.40
CA VAL A 43 -7.56 -15.31 -20.69
C VAL A 43 -7.70 -16.22 -21.93
N PRO A 44 -6.91 -16.04 -23.02
CA PRO A 44 -6.87 -16.98 -24.13
C PRO A 44 -6.31 -18.36 -23.79
N GLU A 45 -5.27 -18.45 -22.96
CA GLU A 45 -4.71 -19.73 -22.49
C GLU A 45 -5.72 -20.55 -21.70
N LEU A 46 -6.61 -19.88 -20.97
CA LEU A 46 -7.73 -20.50 -20.26
C LEU A 46 -8.94 -20.82 -21.16
N HIS A 47 -8.87 -20.53 -22.46
CA HIS A 47 -9.95 -20.70 -23.44
C HIS A 47 -11.24 -19.95 -23.08
N ILE A 48 -11.14 -18.86 -22.32
CA ILE A 48 -12.28 -18.04 -21.88
C ILE A 48 -12.67 -17.03 -22.97
N CYS A 49 -11.69 -16.39 -23.59
CA CYS A 49 -11.92 -15.44 -24.68
C CYS A 49 -10.77 -15.46 -25.68
N SER A 50 -11.06 -15.19 -26.96
CA SER A 50 -10.01 -15.16 -27.98
C SER A 50 -9.08 -13.96 -27.77
N GLN A 51 -7.80 -14.14 -28.11
CA GLN A 51 -6.82 -13.06 -28.03
C GLN A 51 -7.25 -11.85 -28.88
N GLN A 52 -7.89 -12.07 -30.04
CA GLN A 52 -8.34 -10.99 -30.92
C GLN A 52 -9.35 -10.04 -30.26
N ILE A 53 -10.24 -10.55 -29.40
CA ILE A 53 -11.23 -9.72 -28.69
C ILE A 53 -10.53 -8.81 -27.66
N LEU A 54 -9.55 -9.35 -26.92
CA LEU A 54 -8.85 -8.60 -25.88
C LEU A 54 -7.73 -7.70 -26.44
N SER A 55 -7.14 -8.05 -27.58
CA SER A 55 -6.14 -7.25 -28.29
C SER A 55 -6.77 -6.22 -29.24
N GLY A 56 -8.10 -6.07 -29.24
CA GLY A 56 -8.83 -5.14 -30.08
C GLY A 56 -9.01 -3.74 -29.48
N GLU A 57 -9.72 -2.87 -30.22
CA GLU A 57 -10.02 -1.49 -29.80
C GLU A 57 -10.92 -1.40 -28.56
N THR A 58 -11.56 -2.49 -28.17
CA THR A 58 -12.51 -2.58 -27.06
C THR A 58 -11.86 -2.79 -25.70
N PHE A 59 -10.57 -3.15 -25.65
CA PHE A 59 -9.89 -3.44 -24.38
C PHE A 59 -8.49 -2.85 -24.30
N ILE A 60 -7.54 -3.33 -25.12
CA ILE A 60 -6.14 -2.90 -24.99
C ILE A 60 -5.92 -1.44 -25.41
N ASN A 61 -6.59 -0.97 -26.47
CA ASN A 61 -6.39 0.37 -27.01
C ASN A 61 -7.29 1.43 -26.37
N VAL A 62 -8.15 1.06 -25.41
CA VAL A 62 -9.02 2.02 -24.72
C VAL A 62 -8.14 2.93 -23.83
N PRO A 63 -8.13 4.26 -24.02
CA PRO A 63 -7.37 5.15 -23.16
C PRO A 63 -7.82 5.03 -21.71
N VAL A 64 -6.85 5.03 -20.79
CA VAL A 64 -7.12 5.02 -19.35
C VAL A 64 -7.78 6.34 -18.96
N ASP A 65 -9.01 6.29 -18.42
CA ASP A 65 -9.63 7.46 -17.81
C ASP A 65 -9.28 7.53 -16.33
N LEU A 66 -8.43 8.50 -15.98
CA LEU A 66 -7.95 8.65 -14.62
C LEU A 66 -9.05 9.09 -13.63
N GLY A 67 -10.17 9.62 -14.12
CA GLY A 67 -11.28 10.09 -13.29
C GLY A 67 -11.97 9.01 -12.46
N PHE A 68 -11.82 7.74 -12.85
CA PHE A 68 -12.32 6.58 -12.11
C PHE A 68 -11.46 6.19 -10.92
N PHE A 69 -10.17 6.54 -10.90
CA PHE A 69 -9.27 6.11 -9.83
C PHE A 69 -9.47 6.96 -8.57
N ARG A 70 -10.38 6.50 -7.72
CA ARG A 70 -10.63 7.09 -6.41
C ARG A 70 -10.47 6.02 -5.35
N ARG A 71 -9.64 6.26 -4.33
CA ARG A 71 -9.44 5.29 -3.24
C ARG A 71 -10.75 5.11 -2.45
N GLY A 72 -11.00 3.88 -2.01
CA GLY A 72 -12.17 3.51 -1.22
C GLY A 72 -13.43 3.23 -2.04
N VAL A 73 -13.34 3.24 -3.38
CA VAL A 73 -14.42 2.72 -4.23
C VAL A 73 -14.52 1.20 -4.14
N VAL A 74 -15.73 0.70 -4.34
CA VAL A 74 -16.04 -0.73 -4.22
C VAL A 74 -16.53 -1.24 -5.56
N LEU A 75 -15.90 -2.28 -6.09
CA LEU A 75 -16.44 -3.02 -7.24
C LEU A 75 -17.21 -4.24 -6.73
N ASP A 76 -18.52 -4.25 -6.96
CA ASP A 76 -19.42 -5.33 -6.59
C ASP A 76 -19.49 -6.36 -7.72
N PHE A 77 -18.91 -7.54 -7.49
CA PHE A 77 -18.84 -8.63 -8.48
C PHE A 77 -20.16 -9.38 -8.63
N GLN A 78 -21.17 -9.13 -7.80
CA GLN A 78 -22.50 -9.70 -7.99
C GLN A 78 -23.30 -8.90 -9.02
N THR A 79 -23.04 -7.60 -9.11
CA THR A 79 -23.84 -6.67 -9.90
C THR A 79 -23.10 -6.01 -11.05
N GLY A 80 -21.77 -6.09 -11.06
CA GLY A 80 -20.90 -5.42 -12.01
C GLY A 80 -20.77 -3.92 -11.78
N ASP A 81 -21.16 -3.45 -10.59
CA ASP A 81 -21.25 -2.03 -10.29
C ASP A 81 -20.04 -1.53 -9.50
N LEU A 82 -19.51 -0.38 -9.92
CA LEU A 82 -18.57 0.43 -9.14
C LEU A 82 -19.35 1.40 -8.25
N LEU A 83 -19.24 1.21 -6.94
CA LEU A 83 -20.03 1.89 -5.93
C LEU A 83 -19.18 2.90 -5.15
N PHE A 84 -19.72 4.10 -5.00
CA PHE A 84 -19.23 5.15 -4.11
C PHE A 84 -20.13 5.19 -2.90
N LEU A 85 -19.66 4.65 -1.78
CA LEU A 85 -20.44 4.54 -0.55
C LEU A 85 -20.19 5.73 0.37
N LYS A 86 -21.23 6.18 1.06
CA LYS A 86 -21.12 7.08 2.22
C LYS A 86 -20.68 6.29 3.46
N THR A 87 -20.39 7.00 4.55
CA THR A 87 -19.94 6.37 5.81
C THR A 87 -20.98 5.43 6.41
N ASP A 88 -22.27 5.68 6.18
CA ASP A 88 -23.40 4.84 6.62
C ASP A 88 -23.74 3.69 5.64
N GLY A 89 -22.91 3.51 4.61
CA GLY A 89 -23.11 2.48 3.58
C GLY A 89 -24.14 2.84 2.51
N ALA A 90 -24.72 4.04 2.55
CA ALA A 90 -25.61 4.49 1.50
C ALA A 90 -24.85 4.72 0.19
N ILE A 91 -25.43 4.31 -0.94
CA ILE A 91 -24.82 4.50 -2.26
C ILE A 91 -24.99 5.97 -2.67
N SER A 92 -23.88 6.68 -2.83
CA SER A 92 -23.88 8.08 -3.30
C SER A 92 -23.89 8.18 -4.83
N THR A 93 -23.06 7.36 -5.47
CA THR A 93 -22.88 7.28 -6.92
C THR A 93 -22.60 5.83 -7.28
N ALA A 94 -23.09 5.37 -8.43
CA ALA A 94 -22.78 4.04 -8.94
C ALA A 94 -22.56 4.09 -10.46
N PHE A 95 -21.65 3.25 -10.94
CA PHE A 95 -21.44 3.01 -12.36
C PHE A 95 -21.62 1.52 -12.65
N HIS A 96 -22.19 1.18 -13.80
CA HIS A 96 -22.18 -0.18 -14.32
C HIS A 96 -21.20 -0.24 -15.49
N GLY A 97 -20.12 -1.01 -15.35
CA GLY A 97 -18.92 -0.79 -16.17
C GLY A 97 -18.47 0.68 -16.05
N ARG A 98 -18.34 1.39 -17.17
CA ARG A 98 -18.04 2.84 -17.16
C ARG A 98 -19.29 3.73 -17.26
N ARG A 99 -20.49 3.17 -17.34
CA ARG A 99 -21.73 3.95 -17.48
C ARG A 99 -22.25 4.40 -16.12
N LEU A 100 -22.41 5.71 -15.94
CA LEU A 100 -23.04 6.27 -14.74
C LEU A 100 -24.50 5.82 -14.64
N LEU A 101 -24.90 5.34 -13.46
CA LEU A 101 -26.28 5.02 -13.13
C LEU A 101 -27.02 6.27 -12.66
N THR A 102 -28.27 6.41 -13.10
CA THR A 102 -29.20 7.44 -12.60
C THR A 102 -29.68 7.09 -11.20
N SER A 103 -30.15 8.08 -10.44
CA SER A 103 -30.73 7.86 -9.11
C SER A 103 -31.88 6.85 -9.14
N SER A 104 -32.74 6.88 -10.18
CA SER A 104 -33.83 5.92 -10.34
C SER A 104 -33.34 4.50 -10.60
N GLU A 105 -32.24 4.33 -11.36
CA GLU A 105 -31.63 3.00 -11.55
C GLU A 105 -31.03 2.47 -10.26
N ILE A 106 -30.35 3.34 -9.48
CA ILE A 106 -29.79 2.98 -8.17
C ILE A 106 -30.91 2.59 -7.21
N GLU A 107 -31.98 3.37 -7.10
CA GLU A 107 -33.12 3.07 -6.24
C GLU A 107 -33.82 1.76 -6.64
N ALA A 108 -33.94 1.48 -7.94
CA ALA A 108 -34.52 0.23 -8.42
C ALA A 108 -33.62 -0.99 -8.12
N LYS A 109 -32.30 -0.84 -8.27
CA LYS A 109 -31.33 -1.93 -8.07
C LYS A 109 -30.98 -2.15 -6.59
N TYR A 110 -31.01 -1.09 -5.79
CA TYR A 110 -30.66 -1.07 -4.37
C TYR A 110 -31.76 -0.40 -3.53
N PRO A 111 -32.94 -1.03 -3.39
CA PRO A 111 -34.13 -0.41 -2.79
C PRO A 111 -33.98 -0.04 -1.30
N CYS A 112 -33.05 -0.68 -0.59
CA CYS A 112 -32.77 -0.37 0.81
C CYS A 112 -31.92 0.89 1.01
N GLY A 113 -31.36 1.47 -0.05
CA GLY A 113 -30.46 2.64 -0.02
C GLY A 113 -29.06 2.36 0.55
N VAL A 114 -28.97 1.51 1.58
CA VAL A 114 -27.73 0.96 2.13
C VAL A 114 -27.32 -0.28 1.35
N TRP A 115 -26.05 -0.33 0.93
CA TRP A 115 -25.52 -1.48 0.21
C TRP A 115 -25.45 -2.72 1.11
N THR A 116 -25.90 -3.86 0.59
CA THR A 116 -26.13 -5.11 1.35
C THR A 116 -24.90 -5.60 2.10
N HIS A 117 -23.70 -5.44 1.52
CA HIS A 117 -22.45 -5.93 2.08
C HIS A 117 -21.72 -4.90 2.97
N HIS A 118 -22.33 -3.74 3.24
CA HIS A 118 -21.70 -2.68 4.03
C HIS A 118 -21.20 -3.16 5.41
N ASN A 119 -21.98 -3.98 6.11
CA ASN A 119 -21.58 -4.52 7.42
C ASN A 119 -20.37 -5.47 7.34
N GLU A 120 -20.20 -6.19 6.23
CA GLU A 120 -19.04 -7.06 6.00
C GLU A 120 -17.81 -6.21 5.65
N LEU A 121 -18.02 -5.22 4.80
CA LEU A 121 -17.04 -4.23 4.41
C LEU A 121 -16.45 -3.50 5.61
N GLU A 122 -17.27 -2.95 6.51
CA GLU A 122 -16.79 -2.24 7.71
C GLU A 122 -15.86 -3.09 8.58
N ARG A 123 -16.08 -4.41 8.60
CA ARG A 123 -15.26 -5.36 9.36
C ARG A 123 -13.92 -5.67 8.68
N GLY A 124 -13.65 -5.12 7.50
CA GLY A 124 -12.40 -5.33 6.77
C GLY A 124 -12.13 -6.79 6.39
N LYS A 125 -13.17 -7.62 6.25
CA LYS A 125 -13.00 -9.03 5.88
C LYS A 125 -12.87 -9.15 4.35
N PRO A 126 -11.94 -9.97 3.84
CA PRO A 126 -11.94 -10.34 2.44
C PRO A 126 -13.27 -10.98 2.06
N SER A 127 -13.79 -10.62 0.89
CA SER A 127 -15.05 -11.14 0.36
C SER A 127 -14.87 -11.52 -1.10
N ALA A 128 -15.53 -12.59 -1.53
CA ALA A 128 -15.60 -12.95 -2.95
C ALA A 128 -16.67 -12.14 -3.70
N ASN A 129 -17.52 -11.41 -2.97
CA ASN A 129 -18.64 -10.67 -3.57
C ASN A 129 -18.21 -9.30 -4.09
N TYR A 130 -17.11 -8.73 -3.58
CA TYR A 130 -16.68 -7.39 -3.92
C TYR A 130 -15.19 -7.19 -3.68
N PHE A 131 -14.64 -6.14 -4.28
CA PHE A 131 -13.29 -5.68 -4.02
C PHE A 131 -13.27 -4.19 -3.66
N VAL A 132 -12.49 -3.83 -2.65
CA VAL A 132 -12.30 -2.43 -2.21
C VAL A 132 -10.95 -1.95 -2.71
N PHE A 133 -10.95 -0.91 -3.52
CA PHE A 133 -9.71 -0.31 -4.00
C PHE A 133 -9.17 0.70 -2.99
N SER A 134 -8.61 0.20 -1.88
CA SER A 134 -8.09 1.03 -0.77
C SER A 134 -6.67 1.56 -1.00
N GLU A 135 -5.90 0.92 -1.89
CA GLU A 135 -4.48 1.17 -2.17
C GLU A 135 -4.28 1.58 -3.63
N PHE A 136 -3.30 2.45 -3.91
CA PHE A 136 -3.03 2.87 -5.28
C PHE A 136 -2.55 1.73 -6.19
N PHE A 137 -1.80 0.76 -5.66
CA PHE A 137 -1.32 -0.39 -6.43
C PHE A 137 -2.47 -1.29 -6.91
N THR A 138 -3.47 -1.51 -6.06
CA THR A 138 -4.66 -2.27 -6.45
C THR A 138 -5.61 -1.41 -7.28
N LEU A 139 -5.72 -0.12 -6.97
CA LEU A 139 -6.54 0.83 -7.73
C LEU A 139 -6.16 0.86 -9.21
N GLY A 140 -4.88 0.66 -9.55
CA GLY A 140 -4.42 0.57 -10.94
C GLY A 140 -5.11 -0.49 -11.80
N VAL A 141 -5.73 -1.55 -11.25
CA VAL A 141 -6.46 -2.54 -12.08
C VAL A 141 -7.93 -2.20 -12.30
N LEU A 142 -8.44 -1.17 -11.62
CA LEU A 142 -9.86 -0.80 -11.62
C LEU A 142 -10.41 -0.61 -13.03
N PHE A 143 -9.75 0.23 -13.84
CA PHE A 143 -10.28 0.59 -15.14
C PHE A 143 -10.35 -0.60 -16.09
N GLY A 144 -9.29 -1.43 -16.15
CA GLY A 144 -9.32 -2.72 -16.84
C GLY A 144 -10.45 -3.64 -16.35
N SER A 145 -10.73 -3.69 -15.03
CA SER A 145 -11.89 -4.44 -14.51
C SER A 145 -13.23 -3.91 -15.05
N LEU A 146 -13.42 -2.59 -15.16
CA LEU A 146 -14.64 -2.00 -15.72
C LEU A 146 -14.83 -2.37 -17.20
N LEU A 147 -13.73 -2.45 -17.97
CA LEU A 147 -13.81 -2.90 -19.36
C LEU A 147 -14.20 -4.38 -19.46
N LEU A 148 -13.77 -5.23 -18.52
CA LEU A 148 -14.22 -6.62 -18.47
C LEU A 148 -15.71 -6.75 -18.17
N ILE A 149 -16.29 -5.87 -17.34
CA ILE A 149 -17.75 -5.80 -17.14
C ILE A 149 -18.47 -5.59 -18.48
N GLU A 150 -18.00 -4.61 -19.27
CA GLU A 150 -18.60 -4.32 -20.58
C GLU A 150 -18.45 -5.48 -21.58
N ILE A 151 -17.37 -6.25 -21.48
CA ILE A 151 -17.17 -7.46 -22.29
C ILE A 151 -18.16 -8.57 -21.89
N VAL A 152 -18.41 -8.74 -20.58
CA VAL A 152 -19.42 -9.68 -20.06
C VAL A 152 -20.80 -9.29 -20.58
N ASP A 153 -21.18 -8.01 -20.42
CA ASP A 153 -22.50 -7.50 -20.84
C ASP A 153 -22.72 -7.58 -22.34
N GLY A 154 -21.68 -7.31 -23.12
CA GLY A 154 -21.71 -7.41 -24.57
C GLY A 154 -21.80 -8.85 -25.08
N ALA A 155 -21.68 -9.84 -24.20
CA ALA A 155 -21.62 -11.27 -24.52
C ALA A 155 -20.59 -11.61 -25.62
N VAL A 156 -19.51 -10.82 -25.69
CA VAL A 156 -18.48 -10.93 -26.74
C VAL A 156 -17.62 -12.17 -26.51
N CYS A 157 -17.45 -12.58 -25.26
CA CYS A 157 -16.74 -13.78 -24.83
C CYS A 157 -17.74 -14.77 -24.21
N PRO A 158 -18.25 -15.79 -24.94
CA PRO A 158 -19.34 -16.64 -24.46
C PRO A 158 -19.07 -17.43 -23.16
N GLN A 159 -17.80 -17.63 -22.79
CA GLN A 159 -17.40 -18.32 -21.56
C GLN A 159 -17.26 -17.37 -20.37
N LEU A 160 -17.24 -16.06 -20.60
CA LEU A 160 -17.15 -15.04 -19.56
C LEU A 160 -18.56 -14.47 -19.31
N THR A 161 -19.35 -15.18 -18.52
CA THR A 161 -20.77 -14.87 -18.29
C THR A 161 -21.05 -14.20 -16.95
N GLU A 162 -20.10 -14.25 -16.01
CA GLU A 162 -20.28 -13.80 -14.64
C GLU A 162 -19.17 -12.81 -14.25
N TYR A 163 -19.54 -11.69 -13.61
CA TYR A 163 -18.56 -10.70 -13.17
C TYR A 163 -17.63 -11.23 -12.07
N THR A 164 -18.04 -12.27 -11.33
CA THR A 164 -17.20 -12.95 -10.33
C THR A 164 -15.91 -13.55 -10.90
N ALA A 165 -15.83 -13.79 -12.21
CA ALA A 165 -14.58 -14.17 -12.86
C ALA A 165 -13.51 -13.07 -12.77
N ILE A 166 -13.92 -11.80 -12.72
CA ILE A 166 -13.02 -10.64 -12.64
C ILE A 166 -12.27 -10.61 -11.31
N GLU A 167 -12.89 -11.06 -10.22
CA GLU A 167 -12.21 -11.25 -8.92
C GLU A 167 -10.97 -12.14 -9.10
N LYS A 168 -11.12 -13.27 -9.78
CA LYS A 168 -10.05 -14.24 -10.01
C LYS A 168 -8.95 -13.67 -10.88
N PHE A 169 -9.32 -12.90 -11.91
CA PHE A 169 -8.37 -12.21 -12.78
C PHE A 169 -7.57 -11.15 -12.02
N ASN A 170 -8.23 -10.34 -11.19
CA ASN A 170 -7.58 -9.35 -10.34
C ASN A 170 -6.60 -10.02 -9.38
N LEU A 171 -7.05 -11.07 -8.67
CA LEU A 171 -6.22 -11.80 -7.72
C LEU A 171 -5.02 -12.47 -8.41
N ALA A 172 -5.23 -13.13 -9.55
CA ALA A 172 -4.15 -13.76 -10.32
C ALA A 172 -3.13 -12.72 -10.80
N PHE A 173 -3.58 -11.55 -11.25
CA PHE A 173 -2.68 -10.46 -11.61
C PHE A 173 -1.90 -9.93 -10.41
N PHE A 174 -2.53 -9.74 -9.25
CA PHE A 174 -1.82 -9.27 -8.05
C PHE A 174 -0.74 -10.28 -7.63
N GLN A 175 -1.09 -11.57 -7.61
CA GLN A 175 -0.15 -12.65 -7.33
C GLN A 175 0.96 -12.76 -8.36
N HIS A 176 0.70 -12.42 -9.62
CA HIS A 176 1.71 -12.38 -10.66
C HIS A 176 2.58 -11.12 -10.54
N SER A 177 2.00 -9.94 -10.73
CA SER A 177 2.74 -8.68 -10.89
C SER A 177 3.43 -8.17 -9.63
N PHE A 178 2.90 -8.50 -8.45
CA PHE A 178 3.44 -8.06 -7.16
C PHE A 178 4.13 -9.18 -6.38
N ASP A 179 4.38 -10.36 -6.99
CA ASP A 179 5.28 -11.35 -6.38
C ASP A 179 6.68 -10.74 -6.25
N TRP A 180 7.18 -10.64 -5.03
CA TRP A 180 8.52 -10.11 -4.75
C TRP A 180 9.62 -10.79 -5.54
N ARG A 181 9.47 -12.08 -5.88
CA ARG A 181 10.46 -12.83 -6.68
C ARG A 181 10.70 -12.19 -8.04
N ASN A 182 9.66 -11.58 -8.61
CA ASN A 182 9.73 -10.89 -9.90
C ASN A 182 10.63 -9.67 -9.89
N PHE A 183 10.88 -9.08 -8.72
CA PHE A 183 11.90 -8.03 -8.61
C PHE A 183 13.27 -8.63 -8.94
N SER A 184 13.69 -9.71 -8.31
CA SER A 184 15.01 -10.30 -8.55
C SER A 184 15.20 -10.86 -9.97
N SER A 185 14.16 -11.45 -10.55
CA SER A 185 14.18 -12.03 -11.90
C SER A 185 13.88 -11.05 -13.02
N ASP A 186 13.58 -9.78 -12.69
CA ASP A 186 13.20 -8.75 -13.64
C ASP A 186 12.04 -9.18 -14.57
N SER A 187 11.01 -9.77 -13.97
CA SER A 187 9.85 -10.32 -14.68
C SER A 187 8.52 -9.70 -14.20
N GLY A 188 7.42 -10.11 -14.83
CA GLY A 188 6.09 -9.58 -14.55
C GLY A 188 5.84 -8.18 -15.13
N ASN A 189 4.70 -7.58 -14.80
CA ASN A 189 4.25 -6.35 -15.45
C ASN A 189 4.58 -5.06 -14.65
N PHE A 190 5.06 -5.17 -13.41
CA PHE A 190 5.32 -4.03 -12.54
C PHE A 190 6.81 -3.68 -12.40
N PHE A 191 7.60 -4.57 -11.79
CA PHE A 191 8.99 -4.29 -11.42
C PHE A 191 9.92 -3.92 -12.60
N PRO A 192 9.85 -4.56 -13.78
CA PRO A 192 10.71 -4.19 -14.90
C PRO A 192 10.47 -2.74 -15.39
N HIS A 193 9.20 -2.32 -15.38
CA HIS A 193 8.82 -0.97 -15.82
C HIS A 193 9.31 0.11 -14.86
N ILE A 194 9.14 -0.08 -13.55
CA ILE A 194 9.60 0.90 -12.56
C ILE A 194 11.14 0.97 -12.50
N LYS A 195 11.84 -0.16 -12.66
CA LYS A 195 13.31 -0.18 -12.73
C LYS A 195 13.87 0.54 -13.94
N LYS A 196 13.19 0.40 -15.08
CA LYS A 196 13.60 1.03 -16.34
C LYS A 196 13.63 2.56 -16.25
N ASP A 197 12.69 3.16 -15.52
CA ASP A 197 12.59 4.61 -15.37
C ASP A 197 11.93 4.98 -14.03
N VAL A 198 12.71 4.94 -12.95
CA VAL A 198 12.21 5.23 -11.60
C VAL A 198 11.69 6.66 -11.48
N LYS A 199 12.36 7.63 -12.13
CA LYS A 199 12.02 9.07 -12.02
C LYS A 199 10.67 9.39 -12.65
N LYS A 200 10.22 8.59 -13.63
CA LYS A 200 8.88 8.70 -14.21
C LYS A 200 7.77 8.32 -13.23
N TYR A 201 8.01 7.38 -12.34
CA TYR A 201 6.97 6.81 -11.46
C TYR A 201 7.10 7.27 -10.01
N VAL A 202 8.29 7.61 -9.55
CA VAL A 202 8.60 7.94 -8.16
C VAL A 202 8.99 9.41 -8.04
N LYS A 203 8.35 10.12 -7.10
CA LYS A 203 8.70 11.49 -6.72
C LYS A 203 9.88 11.44 -5.75
N LEU A 204 11.09 11.60 -6.27
CA LEU A 204 12.29 11.62 -5.44
C LEU A 204 12.35 12.93 -4.64
N ARG A 205 12.26 12.82 -3.31
CA ARG A 205 12.19 13.94 -2.35
C ARG A 205 13.36 13.91 -1.37
N PRO A 206 14.57 14.34 -1.78
CA PRO A 206 15.76 14.36 -0.91
C PRO A 206 15.57 15.02 0.45
N ASP A 207 14.67 16.00 0.55
CA ASP A 207 14.32 16.70 1.78
C ASP A 207 13.75 15.77 2.88
N VAL A 208 13.18 14.62 2.50
CA VAL A 208 12.75 13.58 3.43
C VAL A 208 13.93 13.02 4.24
N LEU A 209 15.11 12.87 3.63
CA LEU A 209 16.30 12.41 4.33
C LEU A 209 16.77 13.44 5.37
N GLN A 210 16.64 14.74 5.05
CA GLN A 210 16.94 15.81 5.99
C GLN A 210 15.93 15.86 7.14
N MET A 211 14.64 15.63 6.86
CA MET A 211 13.61 15.50 7.91
C MET A 211 13.96 14.36 8.88
N ILE A 212 14.32 13.18 8.37
CA ILE A 212 14.72 12.04 9.19
C ILE A 212 15.96 12.37 10.04
N ALA A 213 16.98 13.02 9.45
CA ALA A 213 18.16 13.47 10.18
C ALA A 213 17.80 14.44 11.32
N ASN A 214 16.95 15.44 11.05
CA ASN A 214 16.52 16.42 12.03
C ASN A 214 15.75 15.80 13.21
N ILE A 215 15.01 14.72 12.98
CA ILE A 215 14.34 13.96 14.06
C ILE A 215 15.40 13.27 14.94
N ARG A 216 16.39 12.62 14.32
CA ARG A 216 17.45 11.89 15.03
C ARG A 216 18.38 12.80 15.81
N ASP A 217 18.70 13.98 15.28
CA ASP A 217 19.52 15.00 15.97
C ASP A 217 18.89 15.47 17.29
N ARG A 218 17.58 15.30 17.46
CA ARG A 218 16.85 15.57 18.72
C ARG A 218 16.86 14.39 19.69
N GLY A 219 17.61 13.33 19.41
CA GLY A 219 17.68 12.12 20.23
C GLY A 219 16.45 11.21 20.11
N ILE A 220 15.60 11.43 19.11
CA ILE A 220 14.43 10.59 18.82
C ILE A 220 14.87 9.43 17.93
N GLY A 221 14.50 8.20 18.30
CA GLY A 221 14.74 7.02 17.48
C GLY A 221 13.82 7.00 16.26
N VAL A 222 14.37 6.63 15.11
CA VAL A 222 13.62 6.55 13.84
C VAL A 222 13.67 5.13 13.32
N PHE A 223 12.51 4.57 12.93
CA PHE A 223 12.45 3.27 12.27
C PHE A 223 11.66 3.29 10.96
N LEU A 224 12.06 2.44 10.02
CA LEU A 224 11.30 2.14 8.81
C LEU A 224 10.50 0.85 9.05
N CYS A 225 9.24 0.79 8.64
CA CYS A 225 8.42 -0.42 8.70
C CYS A 225 7.52 -0.53 7.47
N THR A 226 7.92 -1.38 6.52
CA THR A 226 7.29 -1.53 5.20
C THR A 226 6.87 -2.98 4.94
N ASN A 227 5.79 -3.16 4.19
CA ASN A 227 5.39 -4.47 3.65
C ASN A 227 6.25 -4.91 2.45
N SER A 228 7.00 -3.99 1.85
CA SER A 228 7.92 -4.27 0.76
C SER A 228 9.06 -5.20 1.21
N HIS A 229 9.46 -6.10 0.30
CA HIS A 229 10.67 -6.89 0.48
C HIS A 229 11.92 -6.00 0.39
N PHE A 230 13.02 -6.49 0.96
CA PHE A 230 14.25 -5.71 1.10
C PHE A 230 14.78 -5.18 -0.23
N ASP A 231 14.77 -5.99 -1.29
CA ASP A 231 15.31 -5.64 -2.60
C ASP A 231 14.58 -4.45 -3.24
N TYR A 232 13.25 -4.46 -3.20
CA TYR A 232 12.43 -3.35 -3.68
C TYR A 232 12.58 -2.10 -2.79
N ALA A 233 12.54 -2.27 -1.46
CA ALA A 233 12.74 -1.17 -0.52
C ALA A 233 14.11 -0.51 -0.71
N HIS A 234 15.16 -1.33 -0.87
CA HIS A 234 16.51 -0.88 -1.13
C HIS A 234 16.63 -0.13 -2.46
N PHE A 235 15.98 -0.62 -3.52
CA PHE A 235 15.94 0.07 -4.82
C PHE A 235 15.33 1.47 -4.72
N LEU A 236 14.19 1.62 -4.04
CA LEU A 236 13.55 2.92 -3.86
C LEU A 236 14.38 3.86 -2.98
N MET A 237 14.89 3.36 -1.85
CA MET A 237 15.70 4.16 -0.92
C MET A 237 17.03 4.59 -1.54
N ASN A 238 17.67 3.75 -2.35
CA ASN A 238 18.87 4.14 -3.10
C ASN A 238 18.56 5.19 -4.17
N ALA A 239 17.42 5.07 -4.87
CA ALA A 239 16.99 6.12 -5.78
C ALA A 239 16.83 7.48 -5.06
N LEU A 240 16.25 7.45 -3.85
CA LEU A 240 16.07 8.63 -3.01
C LEU A 240 17.42 9.23 -2.57
N VAL A 241 18.35 8.42 -2.04
CA VAL A 241 19.68 8.89 -1.62
C VAL A 241 20.47 9.45 -2.80
N ASN A 242 20.53 8.75 -3.93
CA ASN A 242 21.29 9.19 -5.10
C ASN A 242 20.75 10.50 -5.68
N SER A 243 19.44 10.72 -5.63
CA SER A 243 18.84 12.00 -6.06
C SER A 243 19.25 13.20 -5.20
N SER A 244 19.71 12.97 -3.97
CA SER A 244 20.25 14.01 -3.09
C SER A 244 21.69 14.40 -3.46
N GLU A 245 22.45 13.48 -4.06
CA GLU A 245 23.85 13.64 -4.43
C GLU A 245 24.04 14.24 -5.83
N GLU A 246 23.04 14.12 -6.71
CA GLU A 246 23.02 14.61 -8.10
C GLU A 246 23.11 16.16 -8.28
N LYS A 247 23.47 16.94 -7.25
CA LYS A 247 23.76 18.39 -7.41
C LYS A 247 25.00 18.71 -8.28
N GLY A 248 25.54 17.76 -9.06
CA GLY A 248 26.74 18.01 -9.88
C GLY A 248 27.13 17.05 -11.00
N ALA A 249 26.41 15.98 -11.35
CA ALA A 249 26.82 15.13 -12.48
C ALA A 249 25.67 14.33 -13.13
N GLU A 250 25.55 14.44 -14.45
CA GLU A 250 24.70 13.61 -15.33
C GLU A 250 25.25 12.17 -15.46
N SER A 251 25.41 11.45 -14.36
CA SER A 251 25.79 10.03 -14.41
C SER A 251 24.54 9.16 -14.25
N PRO A 252 24.37 8.10 -15.07
CA PRO A 252 23.25 7.18 -14.90
C PRO A 252 23.25 6.57 -13.49
N MET A 253 22.08 6.52 -12.87
CA MET A 253 21.87 6.01 -11.51
C MET A 253 22.40 4.56 -11.40
N LYS A 254 23.61 4.39 -10.87
CA LYS A 254 24.18 3.08 -10.57
C LYS A 254 23.67 2.63 -9.21
N CYS A 255 22.53 1.94 -9.18
CA CYS A 255 22.13 1.16 -8.01
C CYS A 255 22.96 -0.13 -7.98
N GLU A 256 24.19 -0.06 -7.47
CA GLU A 256 24.84 -1.30 -7.05
C GLU A 256 24.19 -1.75 -5.74
N LEU A 257 23.78 -3.02 -5.69
CA LEU A 257 23.27 -3.71 -4.48
C LEU A 257 24.29 -3.73 -3.32
N SER A 258 25.46 -3.12 -3.47
CA SER A 258 26.52 -3.02 -2.47
C SER A 258 26.44 -1.72 -1.66
N ASP A 259 25.72 -0.69 -2.12
CA ASP A 259 25.57 0.57 -1.40
C ASP A 259 24.30 0.56 -0.53
N PHE A 260 24.49 0.17 0.73
CA PHE A 260 23.45 0.16 1.76
C PHE A 260 23.43 1.46 2.57
N GLY A 261 24.00 2.53 2.03
CA GLY A 261 24.18 3.81 2.72
C GLY A 261 22.87 4.41 3.26
N TRP A 262 21.71 4.07 2.69
CA TRP A 262 20.42 4.59 3.17
C TRP A 262 20.02 4.05 4.56
N ILE A 263 20.46 2.84 4.93
CA ILE A 263 20.01 2.18 6.16
C ILE A 263 20.46 2.98 7.40
N LYS A 264 21.60 3.69 7.29
CA LYS A 264 22.12 4.57 8.35
C LYS A 264 21.16 5.69 8.77
N HIS A 265 20.15 5.99 7.96
CA HIS A 265 19.13 6.99 8.28
C HIS A 265 18.14 6.50 9.35
N PHE A 266 18.09 5.20 9.62
CA PHE A 266 17.18 4.59 10.59
C PHE A 266 17.95 3.89 11.71
N ASP A 267 17.44 3.96 12.94
CA ASP A 267 17.98 3.19 14.06
C ASP A 267 17.69 1.69 13.86
N CYS A 268 16.53 1.34 13.29
CA CYS A 268 16.18 -0.01 12.82
C CYS A 268 15.20 0.01 11.64
N THR A 269 15.14 -1.07 10.87
CA THR A 269 14.29 -1.21 9.68
C THR A 269 13.58 -2.56 9.69
N PHE A 270 12.27 -2.57 9.45
CA PHE A 270 11.45 -3.76 9.27
C PHE A 270 10.97 -3.82 7.82
N VAL A 271 11.40 -4.84 7.08
CA VAL A 271 10.94 -5.16 5.73
C VAL A 271 10.05 -6.38 5.77
N TYR A 272 9.16 -6.53 4.79
CA TYR A 272 8.12 -7.57 4.80
C TYR A 272 7.43 -7.64 6.19
N ALA A 273 7.06 -6.48 6.74
CA ALA A 273 6.50 -6.37 8.08
C ALA A 273 5.12 -7.04 8.22
N ARG A 274 4.43 -7.25 7.09
CA ARG A 274 3.10 -7.88 6.99
C ARG A 274 2.01 -7.12 7.77
N LYS A 275 2.12 -5.80 7.85
CA LYS A 275 1.08 -4.92 8.41
C LYS A 275 -0.29 -5.29 7.83
N PRO A 276 -1.34 -5.41 8.66
CA PRO A 276 -1.39 -4.99 10.07
C PRO A 276 -0.84 -6.00 11.09
N HIS A 277 -0.34 -7.18 10.67
CA HIS A 277 0.15 -8.21 11.60
C HIS A 277 1.31 -7.73 12.45
N PHE A 278 2.17 -6.86 11.93
CA PHE A 278 3.22 -6.20 12.71
C PHE A 278 2.69 -5.58 14.01
N PHE A 279 1.49 -4.99 13.98
CA PHE A 279 0.89 -4.35 15.15
C PHE A 279 0.16 -5.34 16.06
N HIS A 280 -0.49 -6.38 15.51
CA HIS A 280 -1.41 -7.21 16.29
C HIS A 280 -0.93 -8.62 16.62
N ASP A 281 0.07 -9.13 15.89
CA ASP A 281 0.53 -10.51 16.03
C ASP A 281 1.90 -10.57 16.71
N LEU A 282 1.89 -10.77 18.02
CA LEU A 282 3.11 -10.99 18.82
C LEU A 282 3.89 -12.25 18.40
N LYS A 283 3.28 -13.15 17.62
CA LYS A 283 3.93 -14.35 17.06
C LYS A 283 4.42 -14.15 15.64
N ASN A 284 4.29 -12.95 15.06
CA ASN A 284 4.81 -12.69 13.73
C ASN A 284 6.34 -12.94 13.75
N PRO A 285 6.86 -13.87 12.92
CA PRO A 285 8.26 -14.23 12.95
C PRO A 285 9.15 -13.00 12.71
N THR A 286 10.24 -12.92 13.46
CA THR A 286 11.25 -11.88 13.30
C THR A 286 12.57 -12.56 13.03
N SER A 287 13.20 -12.25 11.89
CA SER A 287 14.57 -12.63 11.61
C SER A 287 15.40 -11.39 11.33
N SER A 288 16.62 -11.32 11.87
CA SER A 288 17.58 -10.26 11.53
C SER A 288 18.30 -10.61 10.24
N LEU A 289 18.49 -9.62 9.38
CA LEU A 289 19.18 -9.74 8.11
C LEU A 289 20.58 -9.15 8.25
N ASN A 290 21.61 -9.99 8.11
CA ASN A 290 22.99 -9.52 8.16
C ASN A 290 23.38 -8.99 6.78
N ILE A 291 23.35 -7.66 6.63
CA ILE A 291 23.51 -7.03 5.33
C ILE A 291 24.86 -7.37 4.66
N SER A 292 25.96 -7.46 5.41
CA SER A 292 27.29 -7.72 4.84
C SER A 292 27.51 -9.19 4.46
N ARG A 293 26.83 -10.13 5.11
CA ARG A 293 26.97 -11.57 4.88
C ARG A 293 25.89 -12.14 3.96
N ASP A 294 24.65 -11.72 4.15
CA ASP A 294 23.48 -12.32 3.50
C ASP A 294 23.19 -11.70 2.12
N LEU A 295 23.72 -10.49 1.83
CA LEU A 295 23.64 -9.83 0.51
C LEU A 295 24.96 -9.84 -0.28
N GLY A 296 26.08 -10.28 0.34
CA GLY A 296 27.38 -10.47 -0.32
C GLY A 296 27.42 -11.64 -1.31
N THR A 297 26.38 -12.47 -1.31
CA THR A 297 26.10 -13.49 -2.32
C THR A 297 24.69 -13.27 -2.84
N LYS A 298 24.49 -13.39 -4.16
CA LYS A 298 23.31 -13.09 -4.98
C LYS A 298 21.95 -13.72 -4.57
N VAL A 299 21.74 -14.15 -3.33
CA VAL A 299 20.60 -14.99 -2.95
C VAL A 299 19.98 -14.49 -1.64
N LEU A 300 19.09 -13.49 -1.75
CA LEU A 300 18.18 -13.07 -0.69
C LEU A 300 17.17 -14.17 -0.30
N SER A 301 16.94 -15.18 -1.16
CA SER A 301 15.94 -16.23 -0.90
C SER A 301 16.32 -17.18 0.23
N ASP A 302 17.62 -17.34 0.52
CA ASP A 302 18.10 -18.38 1.43
C ASP A 302 18.34 -17.87 2.85
N ALA A 303 18.60 -16.56 3.01
CA ALA A 303 18.83 -15.92 4.31
C ALA A 303 17.58 -15.86 5.20
N ILE A 304 16.39 -16.00 4.60
CA ILE A 304 15.08 -15.96 5.30
C ILE A 304 14.85 -17.26 6.12
N SER A 305 15.69 -18.29 5.96
CA SER A 305 15.48 -19.63 6.56
C SER A 305 16.09 -19.84 7.95
N SER A 306 16.88 -18.91 8.49
CA SER A 306 17.41 -19.05 9.86
C SER A 306 16.67 -18.17 10.84
N GLU A 307 15.76 -18.78 11.62
CA GLU A 307 15.25 -18.23 12.88
C GLU A 307 16.45 -17.98 13.81
N LYS A 308 16.99 -16.77 13.80
CA LYS A 308 17.87 -16.30 14.86
C LYS A 308 17.14 -15.24 15.63
N THR A 309 16.95 -15.52 16.91
CA THR A 309 16.50 -14.56 17.91
C THR A 309 17.43 -13.35 17.86
N ALA A 310 16.89 -12.17 17.61
CA ALA A 310 17.63 -10.92 17.67
C ALA A 310 18.25 -10.77 19.07
N ASP A 311 19.58 -10.66 19.16
CA ASP A 311 20.21 -10.22 20.40
C ASP A 311 19.82 -8.75 20.62
N HIS A 312 19.36 -8.42 21.83
CA HIS A 312 18.79 -7.12 22.20
C HIS A 312 19.81 -5.96 22.28
N ASP A 313 21.04 -6.16 21.83
CA ASP A 313 22.08 -5.13 21.79
C ASP A 313 22.04 -4.41 20.43
N ALA A 314 21.01 -3.58 20.24
CA ALA A 314 20.80 -2.76 19.04
C ALA A 314 21.96 -1.75 18.84
N THR A 315 23.01 -2.17 18.16
CA THR A 315 24.00 -1.26 17.57
C THR A 315 23.44 -0.82 16.22
N GLY A 316 22.89 0.39 16.16
CA GLY A 316 21.93 0.83 15.14
C GLY A 316 22.26 0.54 13.66
N SER A 317 21.23 0.64 12.81
CA SER A 317 21.17 0.27 11.39
C SER A 317 20.84 -1.22 11.14
N GLU A 318 20.11 -1.87 12.06
CA GLU A 318 19.65 -3.24 11.88
C GLU A 318 18.46 -3.34 10.91
N VAL A 319 18.44 -4.40 10.10
CA VAL A 319 17.31 -4.74 9.22
C VAL A 319 16.70 -6.05 9.69
N PHE A 320 15.39 -6.06 9.85
CA PHE A 320 14.58 -7.20 10.24
C PHE A 320 13.61 -7.56 9.12
N VAL A 321 13.42 -8.86 8.89
CA VAL A 321 12.35 -9.38 8.03
C VAL A 321 11.19 -9.81 8.93
N GLY A 322 9.98 -9.33 8.64
CA GLY A 322 8.85 -9.50 9.53
C GLY A 322 8.96 -8.55 10.73
N GLY A 323 8.85 -9.10 11.94
CA GLY A 323 8.86 -8.27 13.15
C GLY A 323 7.48 -8.04 13.74
N ASN A 324 7.48 -7.50 14.96
CA ASN A 324 6.27 -7.01 15.59
C ASN A 324 6.56 -5.78 16.45
N ALA A 325 5.51 -5.02 16.75
CA ALA A 325 5.56 -3.75 17.47
C ALA A 325 6.24 -3.83 18.84
N SER A 326 6.25 -5.01 19.50
CA SER A 326 6.86 -5.16 20.83
C SER A 326 8.35 -4.84 20.85
N TYR A 327 9.06 -4.99 19.72
CA TYR A 327 10.46 -4.58 19.61
C TYR A 327 10.61 -3.10 19.97
N ILE A 328 9.76 -2.24 19.40
CA ILE A 328 9.75 -0.80 19.66
C ILE A 328 9.21 -0.49 21.06
N GLU A 329 8.17 -1.20 21.51
CA GLU A 329 7.57 -1.00 22.85
C GLU A 329 8.54 -1.30 23.99
N ASN A 330 9.46 -2.24 23.79
CA ASN A 330 10.48 -2.58 24.79
C ASN A 330 11.55 -1.49 24.94
N VAL A 331 11.86 -0.76 23.86
CA VAL A 331 12.96 0.21 23.81
C VAL A 331 12.49 1.67 23.84
N THR A 332 11.18 1.92 23.78
CA THR A 332 10.60 3.27 23.83
C THR A 332 10.49 3.83 25.26
N SER A 333 10.65 5.14 25.41
CA SER A 333 10.41 5.89 26.65
C SER A 333 9.01 6.52 26.74
N GLY A 334 8.17 6.34 25.72
CA GLY A 334 6.80 6.82 25.68
C GLY A 334 6.00 6.21 24.54
N THR A 335 4.84 6.79 24.22
CA THR A 335 4.01 6.32 23.11
C THR A 335 4.69 6.58 21.76
N PRO A 336 4.97 5.55 20.95
CA PRO A 336 5.53 5.73 19.61
C PRO A 336 4.56 6.43 18.67
N ILE A 337 5.11 7.17 17.71
CA ILE A 337 4.35 7.73 16.57
C ILE A 337 4.57 6.82 15.36
N TYR A 338 3.52 6.48 14.63
CA TYR A 338 3.63 5.76 13.35
C TYR A 338 2.96 6.54 12.22
N ILE A 339 3.70 6.77 11.15
CA ILE A 339 3.28 7.56 10.00
C ILE A 339 3.18 6.63 8.80
N GLY A 340 2.00 6.55 8.17
CA GLY A 340 1.73 5.68 7.03
C GLY A 340 0.55 6.18 6.20
N ASP A 341 0.36 5.69 4.98
CA ASP A 341 -0.70 6.16 4.08
C ASP A 341 -1.97 5.27 4.10
N HIS A 342 -1.83 4.05 4.59
CA HIS A 342 -2.93 3.11 4.61
C HIS A 342 -3.77 3.29 5.87
N LEU A 343 -4.99 3.81 5.70
CA LEU A 343 -5.91 4.11 6.80
C LEU A 343 -6.20 2.92 7.74
N LEU A 344 -6.26 1.70 7.20
CA LEU A 344 -6.45 0.49 8.00
C LEU A 344 -5.14 -0.10 8.55
N THR A 345 -4.21 -0.47 7.68
CA THR A 345 -3.05 -1.28 8.05
C THR A 345 -1.96 -0.49 8.76
N ASP A 346 -1.99 0.85 8.66
CA ASP A 346 -1.06 1.75 9.34
C ASP A 346 -1.77 2.57 10.42
N PHE A 347 -2.70 3.44 10.02
CA PHE A 347 -3.31 4.41 10.93
C PHE A 347 -4.19 3.74 11.99
N ALA A 348 -5.17 2.94 11.58
CA ALA A 348 -6.06 2.27 12.53
C ALA A 348 -5.32 1.19 13.34
N ALA A 349 -4.44 0.42 12.69
CA ALA A 349 -3.67 -0.65 13.34
C ALA A 349 -2.71 -0.12 14.42
N SER A 350 -2.01 0.99 14.16
CA SER A 350 -1.15 1.62 15.17
C SER A 350 -1.96 2.22 16.34
N HIS A 351 -3.06 2.91 16.05
CA HIS A 351 -3.97 3.41 17.11
C HIS A 351 -4.54 2.29 17.98
N ALA A 352 -4.86 1.15 17.36
CA ALA A 352 -5.39 0.01 18.07
C ALA A 352 -4.42 -0.50 19.16
N ILE A 353 -3.10 -0.40 18.97
CA ILE A 353 -2.13 -0.76 20.02
C ILE A 353 -1.74 0.42 20.93
N GLY A 354 -2.47 1.53 20.85
CA GLY A 354 -2.22 2.72 21.67
C GLY A 354 -1.08 3.62 21.18
N TRP A 355 -0.53 3.37 19.98
CA TRP A 355 0.42 4.28 19.35
C TRP A 355 -0.27 5.52 18.77
N GLN A 356 0.50 6.59 18.54
CA GLN A 356 0.02 7.78 17.85
C GLN A 356 0.12 7.56 16.33
N GLY A 357 -0.98 7.19 15.68
CA GLY A 357 -1.01 7.05 14.22
C GLY A 357 -1.17 8.39 13.49
N VAL A 358 -0.43 8.60 12.41
CA VAL A 358 -0.55 9.75 11.51
C VAL A 358 -0.76 9.22 10.10
N ALA A 359 -1.85 9.63 9.46
CA ALA A 359 -2.17 9.22 8.10
C ALA A 359 -1.58 10.23 7.09
N VAL A 360 -0.79 9.73 6.13
CA VAL A 360 -0.40 10.48 4.95
C VAL A 360 -1.47 10.29 3.88
N ILE A 361 -2.06 11.39 3.41
CA ILE A 361 -3.07 11.36 2.37
C ILE A 361 -2.47 12.02 1.14
N GLU A 362 -2.00 11.18 0.21
CA GLU A 362 -1.55 11.64 -1.10
C GLU A 362 -2.79 11.93 -1.97
N ASP A 363 -2.95 13.19 -2.35
CA ASP A 363 -4.08 13.66 -3.15
C ASP A 363 -3.62 14.26 -4.48
N ASP A 364 -4.54 14.25 -5.44
CA ASP A 364 -4.34 14.79 -6.79
C ASP A 364 -4.48 16.33 -6.80
N GLN A 365 -3.62 17.03 -6.05
CA GLN A 365 -3.30 18.48 -6.06
C GLN A 365 -4.43 19.55 -6.08
N HIS A 366 -5.72 19.20 -6.11
CA HIS A 366 -6.80 20.16 -6.42
C HIS A 366 -7.95 20.20 -5.39
N CYS A 367 -7.88 19.48 -4.27
CA CYS A 367 -8.99 19.42 -3.31
C CYS A 367 -8.56 19.77 -1.88
N ASN A 368 -9.36 20.61 -1.22
CA ASN A 368 -9.38 20.68 0.23
C ASN A 368 -9.93 19.34 0.75
N ILE A 369 -9.07 18.54 1.37
CA ILE A 369 -9.40 17.17 1.76
C ILE A 369 -10.20 17.20 3.06
N GLU A 370 -11.52 17.07 2.93
CA GLU A 370 -12.33 16.57 4.04
C GLU A 370 -12.36 15.06 3.95
N LEU A 371 -11.62 14.39 4.84
CA LEU A 371 -11.53 12.94 4.93
C LEU A 371 -12.92 12.28 4.81
N GLY A 372 -13.89 12.71 5.61
CA GLY A 372 -15.25 12.14 5.62
C GLY A 372 -16.03 12.27 4.30
N LYS A 373 -15.61 13.17 3.40
CA LYS A 373 -16.20 13.33 2.06
C LYS A 373 -15.44 12.56 0.99
N HIS A 374 -14.12 12.43 1.11
CA HIS A 374 -13.27 11.87 0.07
C HIS A 374 -12.99 10.38 0.27
N PHE A 375 -12.93 9.90 1.51
CA PHE A 375 -12.66 8.50 1.85
C PHE A 375 -13.67 7.90 2.85
N PRO A 376 -14.98 8.11 2.66
CA PRO A 376 -16.02 7.70 3.62
C PRO A 376 -15.96 6.21 3.99
N CYS A 377 -15.80 5.32 3.01
CA CYS A 377 -15.72 3.88 3.24
C CYS A 377 -14.50 3.50 4.09
N LEU A 378 -13.32 4.01 3.73
CA LEU A 378 -12.07 3.69 4.43
C LEU A 378 -12.08 4.24 5.86
N LEU A 379 -12.71 5.38 6.08
CA LEU A 379 -12.86 5.97 7.42
C LEU A 379 -13.85 5.20 8.28
N SER A 380 -14.95 4.70 7.70
CA SER A 380 -15.87 3.86 8.48
C SER A 380 -15.16 2.60 8.96
N GLN A 381 -14.42 1.94 8.06
CA GLN A 381 -13.57 0.80 8.41
C GLN A 381 -12.52 1.17 9.48
N ALA A 382 -11.78 2.26 9.30
CA ALA A 382 -10.75 2.68 10.25
C ALA A 382 -11.33 2.97 11.65
N SER A 383 -12.51 3.60 11.70
CA SER A 383 -13.23 3.92 12.93
C SER A 383 -13.73 2.64 13.61
N TYR A 384 -14.30 1.70 12.85
CA TYR A 384 -14.72 0.40 13.35
C TYR A 384 -13.58 -0.33 14.08
N TRP A 385 -12.38 -0.33 13.49
CA TRP A 385 -11.20 -0.95 14.09
C TRP A 385 -10.67 -0.17 15.30
N LYS A 386 -10.66 1.17 15.24
CA LYS A 386 -10.24 2.02 16.36
C LYS A 386 -11.12 1.80 17.60
N ASP A 387 -12.44 1.88 17.46
CA ASP A 387 -13.36 1.85 18.60
C ASP A 387 -13.46 0.48 19.28
N ARG A 388 -13.23 -0.61 18.52
CA ARG A 388 -13.28 -1.96 19.11
C ARG A 388 -12.01 -2.34 19.85
N VAL A 389 -10.87 -1.74 19.51
CA VAL A 389 -9.64 -1.96 20.29
C VAL A 389 -9.56 -1.02 21.49
N LEU A 390 -10.21 0.15 21.42
CA LEU A 390 -10.47 1.01 22.60
C LEU A 390 -11.46 0.42 23.61
N ARG A 391 -12.10 -0.75 23.34
CA ARG A 391 -12.82 -1.53 24.36
C ARG A 391 -11.90 -2.37 25.26
N SER A 392 -10.59 -2.21 25.14
CA SER A 392 -9.63 -2.50 26.21
C SER A 392 -8.82 -1.23 26.50
N SER A 393 -9.12 -0.60 27.63
CA SER A 393 -8.43 0.56 28.25
C SER A 393 -9.00 1.94 27.89
N ASN A 394 -9.84 2.47 28.79
CA ASN A 394 -10.34 3.85 28.80
C ASN A 394 -9.20 4.85 29.05
N TYR A 395 -9.02 5.86 28.21
CA TYR A 395 -8.69 7.24 28.64
C TYR A 395 -9.22 8.27 27.62
N LEU A 396 -9.78 9.37 28.14
CA LEU A 396 -10.44 10.45 27.40
C LEU A 396 -9.44 11.45 26.81
N LEU A 397 -9.85 12.04 25.67
CA LEU A 397 -9.03 12.75 24.68
C LEU A 397 -8.80 14.26 24.98
N SER A 398 -8.80 14.69 26.24
CA SER A 398 -8.72 16.13 26.58
C SER A 398 -7.39 16.63 27.16
N ASP A 399 -6.44 15.76 27.49
CA ASP A 399 -5.32 16.16 28.37
C ASP A 399 -3.92 16.19 27.69
N VAL A 400 -3.81 16.07 26.36
CA VAL A 400 -2.50 15.73 25.72
C VAL A 400 -1.94 16.75 24.73
N LEU A 401 -2.57 17.92 24.50
CA LEU A 401 -2.06 18.87 23.51
C LEU A 401 -1.79 20.27 24.10
N GLU A 402 -0.64 20.42 24.76
CA GLU A 402 0.13 21.67 24.69
C GLU A 402 1.35 21.44 23.80
N ILE A 403 1.18 21.63 22.49
CA ILE A 403 2.29 21.84 21.55
C ILE A 403 2.01 23.19 20.87
N PRO A 404 2.89 24.21 21.01
CA PRO A 404 2.71 25.49 20.35
C PRO A 404 2.76 25.33 18.83
N SER A 405 1.92 26.10 18.14
CA SER A 405 1.84 26.22 16.69
C SER A 405 3.21 26.37 16.04
N ILE A 406 3.52 25.47 15.10
CA ILE A 406 4.57 25.68 14.09
C ILE A 406 3.88 26.42 12.95
N ASP A 407 4.17 27.72 12.79
CA ASP A 407 3.90 28.44 11.55
C ASP A 407 4.78 27.83 10.45
N MET A 408 4.14 27.46 9.32
CA MET A 408 4.81 27.06 8.08
C MET A 408 5.26 28.28 7.28
#